data_AF-A0A962NIR4-F1
#
_entry.id   AF-A0A962NIR4-F1
#
_cell.length_a   1.000
_cell.length_b   1.000
_cell.length_c   1.000
_cell.angle_alpha   90.00
_cell.angle_beta   90.00
_cell.angle_gamma   90.00
#
_symmetry.space_group_name_H-M   'P 1'
#
loop_
_entity.id
_entity.type
_entity.pdbx_description
1 polymer ?
#
loop_
_entity_poly.entity_id
_entity_poly.type
_entity_poly.pdbx_seq_one_letter_code
_entity_poly.pdbx_strand_id
1 'polypeptide(L)'
;MDLYRHVPVWARTPGGVVLYQCLELLGQGFTVQSKDYFHAGSIPAGIAHSQQQLVELLQEQAPEERSPLHPTLQQAIAAFERDWS
;
A
#
# COMPACT_ATOMS: atom_id res chain seq x y z
N MET A 1 -12.60 -17.69 -0.31
CA MET A 1 -12.32 -16.56 -1.22
C MET A 1 -12.30 -15.34 -0.35
N ASP A 2 -11.13 -14.75 -0.20
CA ASP A 2 -10.95 -13.57 0.63
C ASP A 2 -11.32 -12.32 -0.17
N LEU A 3 -11.88 -11.34 0.53
CA LEU A 3 -12.33 -10.08 -0.05
C LEU A 3 -11.49 -8.96 0.53
N TYR A 4 -10.87 -8.19 -0.37
CA TYR A 4 -10.03 -7.08 0.00
C TYR A 4 -10.68 -5.76 -0.42
N ARG A 5 -10.70 -4.78 0.47
CA ARG A 5 -11.00 -3.38 0.13
C ARG A 5 -9.68 -2.65 -0.05
N HIS A 6 -9.51 -2.04 -1.22
CA HIS A 6 -8.37 -1.18 -1.49
C HIS A 6 -8.57 0.21 -0.85
N VAL A 7 -7.57 0.65 -0.09
CA VAL A 7 -7.56 1.94 0.62
C VAL A 7 -6.25 2.67 0.31
N PRO A 8 -6.19 3.46 -0.78
CA PRO A 8 -5.01 4.25 -1.07
C PRO A 8 -4.83 5.36 -0.02
N VAL A 9 -3.65 5.41 0.63
CA VAL A 9 -3.33 6.45 1.61
C VAL A 9 -2.19 7.31 1.08
N TRP A 10 -2.43 8.61 0.94
CA TRP A 10 -1.43 9.56 0.44
C TRP A 10 -0.79 10.35 1.57
N ALA A 11 0.53 10.44 1.57
CA ALA A 11 1.30 11.35 2.42
C ALA A 11 1.96 12.43 1.56
N ARG A 12 1.90 13.68 2.04
CA ARG A 12 2.61 14.80 1.43
C ARG A 12 3.98 14.96 2.05
N THR A 13 5.01 15.15 1.24
CA THR A 13 6.38 15.42 1.68
C THR A 13 6.89 16.73 1.06
N PRO A 14 8.03 17.28 1.52
CA PRO A 14 8.62 18.47 0.89
C PRO A 14 8.98 18.27 -0.59
N GLY A 15 9.31 17.04 -1.00
CA GLY A 15 9.80 16.70 -2.35
C GLY A 15 8.78 16.02 -3.27
N GLY A 16 7.53 15.84 -2.82
CA GLY A 16 6.51 15.15 -3.59
C GLY A 16 5.39 14.57 -2.75
N VAL A 17 4.87 13.43 -3.20
CA VAL A 17 3.84 12.66 -2.48
C VAL A 17 4.24 11.19 -2.44
N VAL A 18 3.76 10.49 -1.42
CA VAL A 18 3.94 9.05 -1.23
C VAL A 18 2.57 8.40 -1.22
N LEU A 19 2.39 7.32 -1.96
CA LEU A 19 1.22 6.46 -1.89
C LEU A 19 1.57 5.20 -1.12
N TYR A 20 0.79 4.92 -0.08
CA TYR A 20 0.73 3.62 0.55
C TYR A 20 -0.45 2.86 -0.03
N GLN A 21 -0.17 1.71 -0.65
CA GLN A 21 -1.20 0.81 -1.17
C GLN A 21 -1.70 -0.08 -0.03
N CYS A 22 -2.66 0.40 0.75
CA CYS A 22 -3.23 -0.37 1.85
C CYS A 22 -4.39 -1.25 1.37
N LEU A 23 -4.48 -2.45 1.94
CA LEU A 23 -5.58 -3.38 1.75
C LEU A 23 -6.21 -3.69 3.10
N GLU A 24 -7.54 -3.65 3.16
CA GLU A 24 -8.31 -4.20 4.27
C GLU A 24 -8.78 -5.60 3.88
N LEU A 25 -8.37 -6.62 4.63
CA LEU A 25 -9.05 -7.91 4.59
C LEU A 25 -10.36 -7.74 5.37
N LEU A 26 -11.49 -7.83 4.65
CA LEU A 26 -12.79 -7.40 5.18
C LEU A 26 -13.10 -8.05 6.54
N GLY A 27 -13.27 -7.20 7.56
CA GLY A 27 -13.61 -7.63 8.92
C GLY A 27 -12.43 -8.14 9.76
N GLN A 28 -11.20 -8.17 9.23
CA GLN A 28 -10.03 -8.70 9.94
C GLN A 28 -8.98 -7.63 10.26
N GLY A 29 -8.70 -6.71 9.33
CA GLY A 29 -7.74 -5.64 9.56
C GLY A 29 -7.11 -5.11 8.29
N PHE A 30 -6.06 -4.31 8.45
CA PHE A 30 -5.37 -3.58 7.38
C PHE A 30 -3.93 -4.03 7.24
N THR A 31 -3.42 -4.06 6.02
CA THR A 31 -2.01 -4.32 5.70
C THR A 31 -1.55 -3.37 4.58
N VAL A 32 -0.25 -3.21 4.41
CA VAL A 32 0.36 -2.38 3.36
C VAL A 32 1.05 -3.28 2.37
N GLN A 33 0.65 -3.18 1.10
CA GLN A 33 1.20 -4.02 0.04
C GLN A 33 2.43 -3.40 -0.64
N SER A 34 2.43 -2.08 -0.82
CA SER A 34 3.55 -1.32 -1.36
C SER A 34 3.54 0.16 -0.94
N LYS A 35 4.67 0.82 -1.18
CA LYS A 35 4.87 2.26 -1.02
C LYS A 35 5.54 2.82 -2.27
N ASP A 36 4.93 3.85 -2.87
CA ASP A 36 5.41 4.49 -4.09
C ASP A 36 5.65 5.98 -3.89
N TYR A 37 6.79 6.48 -4.36
CA TYR A 37 7.15 7.91 -4.32
C TYR A 37 6.93 8.56 -5.68
N PHE A 38 6.23 9.69 -5.69
CA PHE A 38 5.94 10.44 -6.92
C PHE A 38 6.55 11.83 -6.87
N HIS A 39 7.28 12.15 -7.94
CA HIS A 39 7.82 13.48 -8.20
C HIS A 39 7.12 14.08 -9.42
N ALA A 40 7.13 15.41 -9.55
CA ALA A 40 6.35 16.13 -10.56
C ALA A 40 6.54 15.62 -12.01
N GLY A 41 7.74 15.15 -12.35
CA GLY A 41 8.07 14.64 -13.69
C GLY A 41 7.62 13.20 -13.97
N SER A 42 7.21 12.43 -12.97
CA SER A 42 6.92 10.99 -13.10
C SER A 42 5.49 10.60 -12.73
N ILE A 43 4.61 11.55 -12.40
CA ILE A 43 3.27 11.25 -11.84
C ILE A 43 2.44 10.32 -12.75
N PRO A 44 2.25 10.58 -14.05
CA PRO A 44 1.34 9.76 -14.85
C PRO A 44 1.84 8.31 -15.01
N ALA A 45 3.12 8.14 -15.34
CA ALA A 45 3.73 6.82 -15.50
C ALA A 45 3.84 6.07 -14.16
N GLY A 46 4.14 6.79 -13.08
CA GLY A 46 4.21 6.23 -11.73
C GLY A 46 2.86 5.69 -11.27
N ILE A 47 1.75 6.40 -11.56
CA ILE A 47 0.42 5.95 -11.11
C ILE A 47 0.04 4.64 -11.82
N ALA A 48 0.29 4.56 -13.13
CA ALA A 48 0.05 3.35 -13.90
C ALA A 48 0.89 2.17 -13.38
N HIS A 49 2.17 2.41 -13.10
CA HIS A 49 3.05 1.40 -12.53
C HIS A 49 2.56 0.91 -11.15
N SER A 50 2.20 1.83 -10.26
CA SER A 50 1.72 1.50 -8.91
C SER A 50 0.42 0.67 -8.95
N GLN A 51 -0.50 0.98 -9.87
CA GLN A 51 -1.72 0.19 -10.06
C GLN A 51 -1.44 -1.20 -10.60
N GLN A 52 -0.54 -1.32 -11.58
CA GLN A 52 -0.12 -2.61 -12.11
C GLN A 52 0.51 -3.47 -11.02
N GLN A 53 1.46 -2.91 -10.26
CA GLN A 53 2.16 -3.60 -9.19
C GLN A 53 1.19 -4.08 -8.10
N LEU A 54 0.21 -3.27 -7.69
CA LEU A 54 -0.83 -3.68 -6.73
C LEU A 54 -1.52 -4.98 -7.18
N VAL A 55 -1.95 -5.05 -8.43
CA VAL A 55 -2.66 -6.22 -8.97
C VAL A 55 -1.74 -7.43 -9.07
N GLU A 56 -0.52 -7.26 -9.56
CA GLU A 56 0.48 -8.32 -9.66
C GLU A 56 0.78 -8.93 -8.28
N LEU A 57 1.02 -8.07 -7.29
CA LEU A 57 1.32 -8.48 -5.92
C LEU A 57 0.13 -9.18 -5.24
N LEU A 58 -1.09 -8.73 -5.49
CA LEU A 58 -2.31 -9.35 -4.95
C LEU A 58 -2.59 -10.72 -5.59
N GLN A 59 -2.24 -10.88 -6.87
CA GLN A 59 -2.36 -12.17 -7.57
C GLN A 59 -1.32 -13.18 -7.09
N GLU A 60 -0.10 -12.72 -6.81
CA GLU A 60 1.03 -13.58 -6.42
C GLU A 60 0.85 -14.18 -5.02
N GLN A 61 0.43 -13.38 -4.05
CA GLN A 61 0.35 -13.81 -2.64
C GLN A 61 -0.71 -13.02 -1.86
N ALA A 62 -1.32 -13.68 -0.87
CA ALA A 62 -2.20 -13.01 0.09
C ALA A 62 -1.44 -11.88 0.82
N PRO A 63 -1.98 -10.64 0.85
CA PRO A 63 -1.30 -9.48 1.45
C PRO A 63 -0.84 -9.69 2.90
N GLU A 64 -1.66 -10.35 3.71
CA GLU A 64 -1.41 -10.65 5.12
C GLU A 64 -0.28 -11.65 5.36
N GLU A 65 0.08 -12.46 4.36
CA GLU A 65 1.23 -13.36 4.43
C GLU A 65 2.56 -12.60 4.21
N ARG A 66 2.51 -11.46 3.51
CA ARG A 66 3.68 -10.61 3.25
C ARG A 66 3.89 -9.55 4.33
N SER A 67 2.80 -8.94 4.79
CA SER A 67 2.83 -7.92 5.83
C SER A 67 1.66 -8.16 6.79
N PRO A 68 1.91 -8.27 8.11
CA PRO A 68 0.87 -8.60 9.09
C PRO A 68 -0.33 -7.66 9.05
N LEU A 69 -1.51 -8.19 9.41
CA LEU A 69 -2.70 -7.37 9.60
C LEU A 69 -2.60 -6.55 10.89
N HIS A 70 -3.07 -5.31 10.80
CA HIS A 70 -3.18 -4.38 11.92
C HIS A 70 -4.60 -3.83 12.07
N PRO A 71 -5.04 -3.50 13.29
CA PRO A 71 -6.38 -2.94 13.55
C PRO A 71 -6.69 -1.60 12.86
N THR A 72 -5.67 -0.84 12.48
CA THR A 72 -5.84 0.50 11.88
C THR A 72 -4.83 0.74 10.76
N LEU A 73 -5.19 1.59 9.80
CA LEU A 73 -4.28 2.04 8.73
C LEU A 73 -3.01 2.67 9.29
N GLN A 74 -3.12 3.48 10.33
CA GLN A 74 -1.96 4.14 10.97
C GLN A 74 -0.97 3.11 11.53
N GLN A 75 -1.46 2.06 12.19
CA GLN A 75 -0.61 0.99 12.72
C GLN A 75 0.02 0.16 11.59
N ALA A 76 -0.74 -0.16 10.54
CA ALA A 76 -0.23 -0.86 9.37
C ALA A 76 0.90 -0.10 8.69
N ILE A 77 0.70 1.20 8.44
CA ILE A 77 1.70 2.08 7.83
C ILE A 77 2.92 2.22 8.74
N ALA A 78 2.72 2.46 10.04
CA ALA A 78 3.84 2.58 10.97
C ALA A 78 4.63 1.28 11.11
N ALA A 79 3.99 0.11 10.97
CA ALA A 79 4.68 -1.17 10.93
C ALA A 79 5.48 -1.34 9.64
N PHE A 80 4.84 -1.10 8.49
CA PHE A 80 5.48 -1.16 7.18
C PHE A 80 6.71 -0.24 7.09
N GLU A 81 6.60 1.00 7.57
CA GLU A 81 7.72 1.96 7.60
C GLU A 81 8.89 1.50 8.47
N ARG A 82 8.68 0.69 9.51
CA ARG A 82 9.80 0.16 10.32
C ARG A 82 10.56 -0.94 9.58
N ASP A 83 9.84 -1.75 8.83
CA ASP A 83 10.39 -2.95 8.20
C ASP A 83 11.01 -2.64 6.82
N TRP A 84 10.57 -1.55 6.17
CA TRP A 84 10.93 -1.19 4.78
C TRP A 84 11.33 0.30 4.61
N SER A 85 11.90 0.90 5.66
CA SER A 85 12.49 2.26 5.65
C SER A 85 13.86 2.28 4.98
#